data_AF-A0A293LBG7-F1
#
_entry.id   AF-A0A293LBG7-F1
#
_cell.length_a   1.000
_cell.length_b   1.000
_cell.length_c   1.000
_cell.angle_alpha   90.00
_cell.angle_beta   90.00
_cell.angle_gamma   90.00
#
_symmetry.space_group_name_H-M   'P 1'
#
loop_
_entity.id
_entity.type
_entity.pdbx_description
1 polymer ?
#
loop_
_entity_poly.entity_id
_entity_poly.type
_entity_poly.pdbx_seq_one_letter_code
_entity_poly.pdbx_strand_id
1 'polypeptide(L)'
;MHEEDEKRFLVTVIKDLLGLCEQKRGKDNKAIIASNIMYVVGQYPRFLRAHWKFLKTVVNKLFEFMHETHDGVQDMACDTFIKIAQKCRRHFVQVQVGEAVPFIEEILANMSSIIYDLQPQQVHTFCEAVGYMISAQADQAVQERLIDKYMLLPNQVWDDIIKQASKNVDILKDPDAVKQLGNILKTNVRACKALGHPYVTQLGRIYLDMLNVYKVMMLLPNQVWDDIIKQASKNVDILNVYKVMSENISAAIALNGEGVTKQPLIRSMRTVKKETLKLISGWVSRSTDPKMVLENFIPPLLDAVLLDYQRCTVPSAREPEVLSAMAMIVHRLEGFITCEIPKIFDAVFECTLSMINKDFEEFPEHRTNFFLLLHC
;
A
#
# COMPACT_ATOMS: atom_id res chain seq x y z
N MET A 1 24.79 20.80 22.80
CA MET A 1 24.11 20.57 24.09
C MET A 1 24.63 19.28 24.69
N HIS A 2 25.19 19.33 25.90
CA HIS A 2 25.64 18.15 26.64
C HIS A 2 24.44 17.21 26.89
N GLU A 3 24.64 15.89 26.85
CA GLU A 3 23.55 14.91 26.99
C GLU A 3 22.81 15.04 28.33
N GLU A 4 23.52 15.39 29.40
CA GLU A 4 22.95 15.67 30.72
C GLU A 4 22.03 16.90 30.72
N ASP A 5 22.43 17.98 30.02
CA ASP A 5 21.62 19.20 29.90
C ASP A 5 20.36 18.94 29.06
N GLU A 6 20.48 18.19 27.96
CA GLU A 6 19.36 17.77 27.12
C GLU A 6 18.35 16.97 27.94
N LYS A 7 18.83 15.99 28.70
CA LYS A 7 18.00 15.15 29.56
C LYS A 7 17.25 15.99 30.59
N ARG A 8 17.96 16.87 31.30
CA ARG A 8 17.35 17.73 32.34
C ARG A 8 16.30 18.66 31.74
N PHE A 9 16.60 19.25 30.60
CA PHE A 9 15.69 20.12 29.87
C PHE A 9 14.42 19.36 29.43
N LEU A 10 14.57 18.22 28.75
CA LEU A 10 13.43 17.46 28.22
C LEU A 10 12.54 16.89 29.32
N VAL A 11 13.13 16.37 30.39
CA VAL A 11 12.34 15.87 31.53
C VAL A 11 11.52 17.00 32.15
N THR A 12 12.06 18.21 32.24
CA THR A 12 11.35 19.38 32.77
C THR A 12 10.23 19.79 31.83
N VAL A 13 10.53 20.03 30.55
CA VAL A 13 9.56 20.46 29.53
C VAL A 13 8.40 19.48 29.42
N ILE A 14 8.67 18.18 29.36
CA ILE A 14 7.62 17.17 29.19
C ILE A 14 6.75 17.07 30.43
N LYS A 15 7.34 17.12 31.64
CA LYS A 15 6.56 17.15 32.89
C LYS A 15 5.66 18.38 32.96
N ASP A 16 6.18 19.55 32.60
CA ASP A 16 5.41 20.79 32.64
C ASP A 16 4.28 20.77 31.61
N LEU A 17 4.52 20.24 30.40
CA LEU A 17 3.49 20.09 29.37
C LEU A 17 2.43 19.05 29.77
N LEU A 18 2.81 17.93 30.38
CA LEU A 18 1.86 16.94 30.90
C LEU A 18 1.01 17.56 32.03
N GLY A 19 1.63 18.27 32.96
CA GLY A 19 0.93 19.01 34.02
C GLY A 19 -0.02 20.08 33.46
N LEU A 20 0.40 20.81 32.41
CA LEU A 20 -0.45 21.77 31.71
C LEU A 20 -1.66 21.09 31.05
N CYS A 21 -1.46 19.90 30.47
CA CYS A 21 -2.52 19.10 29.86
C CYS A 21 -3.57 18.65 30.90
N GLU A 22 -3.14 18.31 32.11
CA GLU A 22 -4.03 17.98 33.22
C GLU A 22 -4.80 19.21 33.75
N GLN A 23 -4.14 20.36 33.84
CA GLN A 23 -4.73 21.61 34.34
C GLN A 23 -5.77 22.22 33.39
N LYS A 24 -5.52 22.16 32.07
CA LYS A 24 -6.39 22.78 31.09
C LYS A 24 -7.64 21.94 30.82
N ARG A 25 -8.79 22.60 30.84
CA ARG A 25 -10.10 22.02 30.52
C ARG A 25 -10.44 22.25 29.05
N GLY A 26 -11.31 21.40 28.51
CA GLY A 26 -11.75 21.44 27.12
C GLY A 26 -10.89 20.56 26.20
N LYS A 27 -11.54 19.84 25.28
CA LYS A 27 -10.86 18.92 24.35
C LYS A 27 -9.86 19.64 23.47
N ASP A 28 -10.21 20.81 22.94
CA ASP A 28 -9.36 21.60 22.03
C ASP A 28 -8.03 22.00 22.70
N ASN A 29 -8.10 22.50 23.94
CA ASN A 29 -6.90 22.85 24.70
C ASN A 29 -6.01 21.63 24.95
N LYS A 30 -6.61 20.49 25.31
CA LYS A 30 -5.88 19.24 25.54
C LYS A 30 -5.25 18.71 24.26
N ALA A 31 -5.95 18.80 23.13
CA ALA A 31 -5.43 18.40 21.83
C ALA A 31 -4.24 19.25 21.40
N ILE A 32 -4.28 20.58 21.61
CA ILE A 32 -3.16 21.49 21.34
C ILE A 32 -1.95 21.19 22.25
N ILE A 33 -2.17 20.82 23.51
CA ILE A 33 -1.06 20.49 24.41
C ILE A 33 -0.47 19.13 24.06
N ALA A 34 -1.33 18.13 23.80
CA ALA A 34 -0.91 16.80 23.36
C ALA A 34 -0.12 16.87 22.05
N SER A 35 -0.54 17.71 21.10
CA SER A 35 0.18 17.92 19.84
C SER A 35 1.57 18.48 20.04
N ASN A 36 1.72 19.47 20.93
CA ASN A 36 3.02 20.01 21.30
C ASN A 36 3.92 18.97 21.99
N ILE A 37 3.36 18.14 22.89
CA ILE A 37 4.10 17.04 23.51
C ILE A 37 4.58 16.04 22.46
N MET A 38 3.69 15.60 21.57
CA MET A 38 4.02 14.67 20.48
C MET A 38 5.10 15.24 19.56
N TYR A 39 4.98 16.52 19.19
CA TYR A 39 5.98 17.21 18.39
C TYR A 39 7.34 17.24 19.10
N VAL A 40 7.41 17.73 20.34
CA VAL A 40 8.66 17.79 21.11
C VAL A 40 9.29 16.41 21.17
N VAL A 41 8.55 15.39 21.60
CA VAL A 41 9.10 14.03 21.74
C VAL A 41 9.63 13.48 20.41
N GLY A 42 8.93 13.73 19.30
CA GLY A 42 9.38 13.34 17.96
C GLY A 42 10.70 13.99 17.51
N GLN A 43 11.07 15.14 18.06
CA GLN A 43 12.31 15.86 17.70
C GLN A 43 13.55 15.39 18.47
N TYR A 44 13.41 14.60 19.55
CA TYR A 44 14.55 14.17 20.39
C TYR A 44 14.78 12.66 20.40
N PRO A 45 15.06 12.03 19.24
CA PRO A 45 15.30 10.58 19.16
C PRO A 45 16.57 10.14 19.90
N ARG A 46 17.53 11.03 20.15
CA ARG A 46 18.71 10.69 20.99
C ARG A 46 18.28 10.39 22.42
N PHE A 47 17.53 11.30 23.03
CA PHE A 47 16.97 11.13 24.38
C PHE A 47 16.10 9.87 24.49
N LEU A 48 15.23 9.63 23.50
CA LEU A 48 14.37 8.43 23.48
C LEU A 48 15.17 7.13 23.49
N ARG A 49 16.25 7.05 22.71
CA ARG A 49 17.13 5.87 22.66
C ARG A 49 17.87 5.63 23.99
N ALA A 50 18.23 6.69 24.71
CA ALA A 50 18.90 6.58 26.01
C ALA A 50 17.95 6.19 27.17
N HIS A 51 16.63 6.29 26.98
CA HIS A 51 15.66 6.15 28.06
C HIS A 51 14.48 5.25 27.68
N TRP A 52 14.70 3.93 27.69
CA TRP A 52 13.70 2.93 27.30
C TRP A 52 12.33 3.08 27.96
N LYS A 53 12.27 3.18 29.29
CA LYS A 53 10.99 3.33 30.03
C LYS A 53 10.20 4.54 29.54
N PHE A 54 10.90 5.62 29.19
CA PHE A 54 10.28 6.82 28.67
C PHE A 54 9.77 6.59 27.24
N LEU A 55 10.58 5.99 26.37
CA LEU A 55 10.17 5.61 25.01
C LEU A 55 8.92 4.70 25.02
N LYS A 56 8.89 3.65 25.84
CA LYS A 56 7.74 2.74 25.95
C LYS A 56 6.48 3.48 26.41
N THR A 57 6.59 4.35 27.42
CA THR A 57 5.48 5.19 27.89
C THR A 57 4.95 6.13 26.81
N VAL A 58 5.83 6.80 26.06
CA VAL A 58 5.43 7.67 24.95
C VAL A 58 4.67 6.88 23.90
N VAL A 59 5.20 5.74 23.48
CA VAL A 59 4.56 4.92 22.43
C VAL A 59 3.18 4.43 22.88
N ASN A 60 3.04 3.98 24.13
CA ASN A 60 1.73 3.61 24.67
C ASN A 60 0.75 4.80 24.71
N LYS A 61 1.22 6.02 25.03
CA LYS A 61 0.39 7.23 24.93
C LYS A 61 0.00 7.57 23.49
N LEU A 62 0.88 7.33 22.51
CA LEU A 62 0.51 7.49 21.10
C LEU A 62 -0.60 6.50 20.72
N PHE A 63 -0.55 5.27 21.20
CA PHE A 63 -1.63 4.30 20.98
C PHE A 63 -2.95 4.74 21.64
N GLU A 64 -2.91 5.30 22.85
CA GLU A 64 -4.10 5.92 23.45
C GLU A 64 -4.66 7.08 22.58
N PHE A 65 -3.79 7.93 22.04
CA PHE A 65 -4.21 9.04 21.17
C PHE A 65 -4.75 8.57 19.81
N MET A 66 -4.41 7.37 19.36
CA MET A 66 -5.03 6.75 18.17
C MET A 66 -6.53 6.46 18.38
N HIS A 67 -7.03 6.51 19.62
CA HIS A 67 -8.45 6.39 19.96
C HIS A 67 -9.15 7.73 20.27
N GLU A 68 -8.44 8.86 20.22
CA GLU A 68 -9.07 10.15 20.50
C GLU A 68 -9.88 10.65 19.28
N THR A 69 -11.11 11.10 19.54
CA THR A 69 -12.04 11.51 18.49
C THR A 69 -11.89 12.97 18.07
N HIS A 70 -10.99 13.73 18.72
CA HIS A 70 -10.73 15.12 18.39
C HIS A 70 -9.95 15.20 17.08
N ASP A 71 -10.38 16.11 16.20
CA ASP A 71 -9.87 16.23 14.84
C ASP A 71 -8.34 16.43 14.81
N GLY A 72 -7.67 15.73 13.88
CA GLY A 72 -6.23 15.74 13.70
C GLY A 72 -5.36 15.06 14.78
N VAL A 73 -5.91 14.64 15.93
CA VAL A 73 -5.11 14.00 16.99
C VAL A 73 -4.58 12.62 16.55
N GLN A 74 -5.43 11.81 15.92
CA GLN A 74 -5.05 10.48 15.42
C GLN A 74 -3.97 10.58 14.33
N ASP A 75 -4.08 11.56 13.41
CA ASP A 75 -3.09 11.80 12.37
C ASP A 75 -1.74 12.15 12.99
N MET A 76 -1.74 13.05 13.97
CA MET A 76 -0.51 13.44 14.66
C MET A 76 0.10 12.29 15.46
N ALA A 77 -0.73 11.44 16.07
CA ALA A 77 -0.25 10.26 16.77
C ALA A 77 0.45 9.29 15.80
N CYS A 78 -0.15 9.02 14.63
CA CYS A 78 0.44 8.18 13.59
C CYS A 78 1.74 8.77 13.01
N ASP A 79 1.75 10.07 12.71
CA ASP A 79 2.91 10.78 12.18
C ASP A 79 4.08 10.83 13.18
N THR A 80 3.76 10.96 14.47
CA THR A 80 4.77 10.93 15.54
C THR A 80 5.28 9.50 15.72
N PHE A 81 4.39 8.52 15.69
CA PHE A 81 4.74 7.10 15.83
C PHE A 81 5.69 6.64 14.72
N ILE A 82 5.43 6.97 13.45
CA ILE A 82 6.32 6.60 12.35
C ILE A 82 7.70 7.28 12.46
N LYS A 83 7.77 8.55 12.90
CA LYS A 83 9.05 9.24 13.14
C LYS A 83 9.86 8.53 14.23
N ILE A 84 9.22 8.17 15.34
CA ILE A 84 9.86 7.43 16.42
C ILE A 84 10.33 6.05 15.94
N ALA A 85 9.47 5.31 15.23
CA ALA A 85 9.80 4.01 14.69
C ALA A 85 11.03 4.08 13.77
N GLN A 86 11.07 5.02 12.83
CA GLN A 86 12.23 5.20 11.93
C GLN A 86 13.53 5.49 12.68
N LYS A 87 13.49 6.35 13.71
CA LYS A 87 14.69 6.80 14.44
C LYS A 87 15.12 5.85 15.56
N CYS A 88 14.20 5.04 16.09
CA CYS A 88 14.42 4.20 17.27
C CYS A 88 14.23 2.69 16.99
N ARG A 89 13.92 2.27 15.76
CA ARG A 89 13.57 0.88 15.32
C ARG A 89 14.27 -0.27 16.05
N ARG A 90 15.58 -0.20 16.26
CA ARG A 90 16.35 -1.27 16.93
C ARG A 90 15.89 -1.55 18.37
N HIS A 91 15.38 -0.54 19.08
CA HIS A 91 14.93 -0.70 20.47
C HIS A 91 13.65 -1.53 20.57
N PHE A 92 12.85 -1.61 19.49
CA PHE A 92 11.60 -2.36 19.48
C PHE A 92 11.81 -3.86 19.27
N VAL A 93 12.87 -4.25 18.55
CA VAL A 93 13.18 -5.66 18.22
C VAL A 93 14.16 -6.33 19.19
N GLN A 94 14.83 -5.53 20.04
CA GLN A 94 15.71 -6.03 21.09
C GLN A 94 14.96 -6.12 22.42
N VAL A 95 15.30 -7.11 23.23
CA VAL A 95 14.81 -7.19 24.61
C VAL A 95 15.47 -6.06 25.41
N GLN A 96 14.64 -5.23 26.04
CA GLN A 96 15.09 -4.07 26.80
C GLN A 96 15.20 -4.40 28.29
N VAL A 97 15.98 -3.62 29.03
CA VAL A 97 16.21 -3.85 30.46
C VAL A 97 14.88 -3.79 31.22
N GLY A 98 14.54 -4.89 31.90
CA GLY A 98 13.31 -5.03 32.68
C GLY A 98 12.10 -5.53 31.88
N GLU A 99 12.27 -5.88 30.61
CA GLU A 99 11.22 -6.48 29.76
C GLU A 99 11.52 -7.96 29.53
N ALA A 100 10.47 -8.78 29.42
CA ALA A 100 10.59 -10.22 29.14
C ALA A 100 10.73 -10.54 27.64
N VAL A 101 10.13 -9.71 26.77
CA VAL A 101 10.09 -9.89 25.33
C VAL A 101 10.38 -8.57 24.61
N PRO A 102 10.79 -8.59 23.33
CA PRO A 102 10.88 -7.38 22.53
C PRO A 102 9.51 -6.71 22.37
N PHE A 103 9.48 -5.39 22.46
CA PHE A 103 8.21 -4.64 22.44
C PHE A 103 7.44 -4.79 21.12
N ILE A 104 8.11 -5.11 20.02
CA ILE A 104 7.45 -5.43 18.74
C ILE A 104 6.45 -6.60 18.89
N GLU A 105 6.74 -7.60 19.73
CA GLU A 105 5.83 -8.73 19.93
C GLU A 105 4.55 -8.29 20.65
N GLU A 106 4.65 -7.36 21.61
CA GLU A 106 3.48 -6.76 22.28
C GLU A 106 2.64 -5.93 21.30
N ILE A 107 3.30 -5.15 20.43
CA ILE A 107 2.62 -4.33 19.41
C ILE A 107 1.85 -5.22 18.42
N LEU A 108 2.48 -6.28 17.91
CA LEU A 108 1.85 -7.19 16.97
C LEU A 108 0.69 -7.97 17.62
N ALA A 109 0.82 -8.37 18.89
CA ALA A 109 -0.25 -9.07 19.61
C ALA A 109 -1.48 -8.20 19.86
N ASN A 110 -1.31 -6.88 20.02
CA ASN A 110 -2.40 -5.93 20.28
C ASN A 110 -2.78 -5.10 19.05
N MET A 111 -2.27 -5.44 17.86
CA MET A 111 -2.40 -4.62 16.66
C MET A 111 -3.86 -4.30 16.33
N SER A 112 -4.76 -5.30 16.39
CA SER A 112 -6.18 -5.11 16.11
C SER A 112 -6.85 -4.11 17.06
N SER A 113 -6.44 -4.10 18.33
CA SER A 113 -6.93 -3.14 19.32
C SER A 113 -6.39 -1.74 19.03
N ILE A 114 -5.10 -1.62 18.72
CA ILE A 114 -4.45 -0.31 18.52
C ILE A 114 -5.04 0.44 17.31
N ILE A 115 -5.31 -0.28 16.22
CA ILE A 115 -5.76 0.34 14.96
C ILE A 115 -7.28 0.46 14.83
N TYR A 116 -8.04 0.04 15.85
CA TYR A 116 -9.50 -0.16 15.76
C TYR A 116 -10.25 1.11 15.33
N ASP A 117 -9.94 2.27 15.92
CA ASP A 117 -10.60 3.55 15.63
C ASP A 117 -9.91 4.35 14.51
N LEU A 118 -8.86 3.81 13.89
CA LEU A 118 -8.08 4.50 12.87
C LEU A 118 -8.75 4.42 11.49
N GLN A 119 -8.66 5.53 10.76
CA GLN A 119 -9.04 5.59 9.35
C GLN A 119 -8.02 4.85 8.47
N PRO A 120 -8.40 4.37 7.26
CA PRO A 120 -7.52 3.57 6.41
C PRO A 120 -6.14 4.22 6.15
N GLN A 121 -6.09 5.54 5.94
CA GLN A 121 -4.82 6.24 5.72
C GLN A 121 -3.90 6.21 6.94
N GLN A 122 -4.46 6.32 8.14
CA GLN A 122 -3.75 6.23 9.41
C GLN A 122 -3.25 4.79 9.65
N VAL A 123 -4.08 3.78 9.34
CA VAL A 123 -3.67 2.36 9.37
C VAL A 123 -2.48 2.12 8.45
N HIS A 124 -2.48 2.68 7.23
CA HIS A 124 -1.35 2.55 6.32
C HIS A 124 -0.05 3.15 6.90
N THR A 125 -0.13 4.33 7.54
CA THR A 125 1.01 4.98 8.21
C THR A 125 1.50 4.16 9.41
N PHE A 126 0.57 3.63 10.21
CA PHE A 126 0.89 2.75 11.34
C PHE A 126 1.62 1.48 10.86
N CYS A 127 1.12 0.81 9.84
CA CYS A 127 1.75 -0.36 9.23
C CYS A 127 3.16 -0.04 8.70
N GLU A 128 3.35 1.11 8.04
CA GLU A 128 4.68 1.58 7.60
C GLU A 128 5.65 1.70 8.80
N ALA A 129 5.20 2.27 9.92
CA ALA A 129 5.97 2.42 11.14
C ALA A 129 6.42 1.06 11.72
N VAL A 130 5.49 0.11 11.83
CA VAL A 130 5.77 -1.25 12.30
C VAL A 130 6.74 -1.96 11.36
N GLY A 131 6.60 -1.79 10.04
CA GLY A 131 7.54 -2.30 9.05
C GLY A 131 8.99 -1.81 9.25
N TYR A 132 9.19 -0.55 9.66
CA TYR A 132 10.53 -0.03 9.98
C TYR A 132 11.14 -0.67 11.22
N MET A 133 10.32 -1.10 12.18
CA MET A 133 10.80 -1.83 13.36
C MET A 133 11.26 -3.23 12.94
N ILE A 134 10.40 -3.96 12.20
CA ILE A 134 10.70 -5.32 11.73
C ILE A 134 11.93 -5.33 10.81
N SER A 135 12.13 -4.30 9.98
CA SER A 135 13.34 -4.19 9.13
C SER A 135 14.64 -4.01 9.92
N ALA A 136 14.57 -3.71 11.22
CA ALA A 136 15.73 -3.64 12.10
C ALA A 136 16.07 -4.98 12.78
N GLN A 137 15.23 -6.01 12.64
CA GLN A 137 15.55 -7.36 13.12
C GLN A 137 16.68 -7.94 12.26
N ALA A 138 17.76 -8.36 12.92
CA ALA A 138 18.96 -8.87 12.25
C ALA A 138 18.88 -10.37 11.97
N ASP A 139 18.17 -11.13 12.81
CA ASP A 139 17.94 -12.54 12.60
C ASP A 139 16.85 -12.74 11.54
N GLN A 140 17.21 -13.32 10.39
CA GLN A 140 16.31 -13.49 9.26
C GLN A 140 15.11 -14.38 9.60
N ALA A 141 15.30 -15.49 10.32
CA ALA A 141 14.22 -16.39 10.67
C ALA A 141 13.22 -15.72 11.63
N VAL A 142 13.71 -14.93 12.58
CA VAL A 142 12.84 -14.12 13.46
C VAL A 142 12.15 -13.01 12.67
N GLN A 143 12.84 -12.36 11.74
CA GLN A 143 12.27 -11.32 10.89
C GLN A 143 11.11 -11.87 10.04
N GLU A 144 11.29 -13.02 9.40
CA GLU A 144 10.26 -13.68 8.60
C GLU A 144 9.02 -14.02 9.45
N ARG A 145 9.22 -14.60 10.65
CA ARG A 145 8.13 -14.84 11.61
C ARG A 145 7.39 -13.57 12.02
N LEU A 146 8.12 -12.47 12.20
CA LEU A 146 7.51 -11.18 12.53
C LEU A 146 6.70 -10.63 11.34
N ILE A 147 7.19 -10.79 10.11
CA ILE A 147 6.45 -10.42 8.88
C ILE A 147 5.15 -11.21 8.78
N ASP A 148 5.17 -12.51 9.05
CA ASP A 148 3.97 -13.35 9.02
C ASP A 148 2.90 -12.88 10.02
N LYS A 149 3.31 -12.61 11.27
CA LYS A 149 2.40 -12.06 12.29
C LYS A 149 1.89 -10.68 11.91
N TYR A 150 2.77 -9.83 11.39
CA TYR A 150 2.49 -8.46 10.98
C TYR A 150 1.44 -8.39 9.86
N MET A 151 1.53 -9.28 8.88
CA MET A 151 0.62 -9.31 7.74
C MET A 151 -0.62 -10.19 7.95
N LEU A 152 -0.81 -10.73 9.16
CA LEU A 152 -1.90 -11.67 9.45
C LEU A 152 -3.29 -11.09 9.15
N LEU A 153 -3.61 -9.90 9.67
CA LEU A 153 -4.92 -9.26 9.49
C LEU A 153 -5.24 -8.96 8.01
N PRO A 154 -4.38 -8.26 7.23
CA PRO A 154 -4.65 -8.03 5.82
C PRO A 154 -4.69 -9.33 5.02
N ASN A 155 -3.88 -10.35 5.37
CA ASN A 155 -3.91 -11.65 4.71
C ASN A 155 -5.20 -12.41 4.96
N GLN A 156 -5.78 -12.35 6.16
CA GLN A 156 -7.09 -12.99 6.43
C GLN A 156 -8.18 -12.44 5.52
N VAL A 157 -8.30 -11.11 5.43
CA VAL A 157 -9.30 -10.47 4.56
C VAL A 157 -9.01 -10.75 3.08
N TRP A 158 -7.74 -10.73 2.67
CA TRP A 158 -7.33 -11.11 1.32
C TRP A 158 -7.76 -12.53 0.98
N ASP A 159 -7.36 -13.50 1.81
CA ASP A 159 -7.64 -14.93 1.63
C ASP A 159 -9.15 -15.19 1.54
N ASP A 160 -9.96 -14.49 2.35
CA ASP A 160 -11.42 -14.59 2.31
C ASP A 160 -12.02 -14.06 1.00
N ILE A 161 -11.52 -12.93 0.48
CA ILE A 161 -11.97 -12.38 -0.81
C ILE A 161 -11.55 -13.30 -1.96
N ILE A 162 -10.31 -13.77 -1.98
CA ILE A 162 -9.81 -14.67 -3.03
C ILE A 162 -10.56 -16.01 -3.01
N LYS A 163 -10.83 -16.57 -1.83
CA LYS A 163 -11.63 -17.78 -1.68
C LYS A 163 -13.06 -17.60 -2.17
N GLN A 164 -13.67 -16.43 -1.97
CA GLN A 164 -14.98 -16.13 -2.54
C GLN A 164 -14.90 -15.96 -4.06
N ALA A 165 -13.88 -15.24 -4.56
CA ALA A 165 -13.69 -14.97 -5.98
C ALA A 165 -13.45 -16.25 -6.80
N SER A 166 -12.74 -17.23 -6.23
CA SER A 166 -12.54 -18.54 -6.88
C SER A 166 -13.84 -19.33 -7.07
N LYS A 167 -14.88 -19.05 -6.28
CA LYS A 167 -16.22 -19.66 -6.42
C LYS A 167 -17.13 -18.81 -7.29
N ASN A 168 -17.07 -17.50 -7.13
CA ASN A 168 -17.86 -16.54 -7.89
C ASN A 168 -17.06 -15.25 -8.11
N VAL A 169 -16.65 -15.03 -9.36
CA VAL A 169 -15.88 -13.86 -9.78
C VAL A 169 -16.67 -12.55 -9.60
N ASP A 170 -18.01 -12.61 -9.51
CA ASP A 170 -18.84 -11.42 -9.30
C ASP A 170 -18.58 -10.72 -7.96
N ILE A 171 -17.95 -11.37 -6.98
CA ILE A 171 -17.51 -10.69 -5.76
C ILE A 171 -16.54 -9.54 -6.07
N LEU A 172 -15.77 -9.63 -7.16
CA LEU A 172 -14.85 -8.59 -7.59
C LEU A 172 -15.56 -7.40 -8.27
N LYS A 173 -16.89 -7.46 -8.39
CA LYS A 173 -17.76 -6.33 -8.78
C LYS A 173 -18.36 -5.62 -7.56
N ASP A 174 -18.30 -6.22 -6.38
CA ASP A 174 -18.82 -5.62 -5.16
C ASP A 174 -17.95 -4.40 -4.75
N PRO A 175 -18.53 -3.20 -4.64
CA PRO A 175 -17.76 -1.99 -4.32
C PRO A 175 -16.97 -2.10 -3.01
N ASP A 176 -17.51 -2.79 -2.01
CA ASP A 176 -16.87 -2.96 -0.71
C ASP A 176 -15.68 -3.93 -0.81
N ALA A 177 -15.84 -5.07 -1.50
CA ALA A 177 -14.74 -5.99 -1.77
C ALA A 177 -13.59 -5.31 -2.54
N VAL A 178 -13.88 -4.55 -3.60
CA VAL A 178 -12.86 -3.82 -4.38
C VAL A 178 -12.16 -2.75 -3.53
N LYS A 179 -12.92 -2.03 -2.69
CA LYS A 179 -12.36 -1.04 -1.76
C LYS A 179 -11.45 -1.70 -0.72
N GLN A 180 -11.84 -2.85 -0.18
CA GLN A 180 -11.02 -3.63 0.74
C GLN A 180 -9.72 -4.11 0.07
N LEU A 181 -9.79 -4.68 -1.13
CA LEU A 181 -8.60 -5.04 -1.92
C LEU A 181 -7.66 -3.86 -2.12
N GLY A 182 -8.21 -2.68 -2.48
CA GLY A 182 -7.42 -1.46 -2.64
C GLY A 182 -6.71 -1.03 -1.35
N ASN A 183 -7.37 -1.14 -0.19
CA ASN A 183 -6.76 -0.82 1.12
C ASN A 183 -5.70 -1.86 1.53
N ILE A 184 -5.95 -3.15 1.27
CA ILE A 184 -4.97 -4.21 1.51
C ILE A 184 -3.72 -3.95 0.68
N LEU A 185 -3.86 -3.67 -0.61
CA LEU A 185 -2.71 -3.40 -1.48
C LEU A 185 -1.95 -2.13 -1.04
N LYS A 186 -2.63 -1.06 -0.65
CA LYS A 186 -1.98 0.14 -0.07
C LYS A 186 -1.19 -0.17 1.20
N THR A 187 -1.75 -1.02 2.07
CA THR A 187 -1.05 -1.50 3.28
C THR A 187 0.21 -2.27 2.90
N ASN A 188 0.11 -3.18 1.92
CA ASN A 188 1.24 -3.94 1.40
C ASN A 188 2.31 -3.03 0.75
N VAL A 189 1.91 -1.96 0.04
CA VAL A 189 2.85 -0.96 -0.52
C VAL A 189 3.63 -0.26 0.60
N ARG A 190 2.95 0.14 1.69
CA ARG A 190 3.62 0.74 2.86
C ARG A 190 4.54 -0.24 3.57
N ALA A 191 4.08 -1.47 3.78
CA ALA A 191 4.87 -2.56 4.34
C ALA A 191 6.16 -2.80 3.53
N CYS A 192 6.02 -2.97 2.22
CA CYS A 192 7.11 -3.17 1.29
C CYS A 192 8.13 -2.03 1.34
N LYS A 193 7.66 -0.79 1.37
CA LYS A 193 8.53 0.40 1.44
C LYS A 193 9.42 0.38 2.69
N ALA A 194 8.86 -0.01 3.82
CA ALA A 194 9.55 0.00 5.12
C ALA A 194 10.44 -1.23 5.35
N LEU A 195 10.02 -2.40 4.86
CA LEU A 195 10.72 -3.68 5.00
C LEU A 195 11.87 -3.85 4.00
N GLY A 196 11.70 -3.41 2.75
CA GLY A 196 12.70 -3.61 1.70
C GLY A 196 12.70 -5.03 1.16
N HIS A 197 13.88 -5.56 0.81
CA HIS A 197 14.02 -6.89 0.20
C HIS A 197 13.34 -8.04 0.97
N PRO A 198 13.44 -8.13 2.32
CA PRO A 198 12.80 -9.21 3.10
C PRO A 198 11.28 -9.32 2.94
N TYR A 199 10.61 -8.28 2.43
CA TYR A 199 9.20 -8.33 2.08
C TYR A 199 8.85 -9.41 1.03
N VAL A 200 9.86 -9.97 0.35
CA VAL A 200 9.68 -11.04 -0.64
C VAL A 200 8.87 -12.22 -0.12
N THR A 201 8.95 -12.56 1.16
CA THR A 201 8.17 -13.65 1.76
C THR A 201 6.67 -13.38 1.68
N GLN A 202 6.24 -12.18 2.07
CA GLN A 202 4.87 -11.73 1.95
C GLN A 202 4.47 -11.53 0.48
N LEU A 203 5.31 -10.91 -0.34
CA LEU A 203 5.00 -10.70 -1.76
C LEU A 203 4.75 -12.04 -2.45
N GLY A 204 5.65 -13.01 -2.26
CA GLY A 204 5.54 -14.34 -2.84
C GLY A 204 4.25 -15.07 -2.46
N ARG A 205 3.77 -14.90 -1.22
CA ARG A 205 2.49 -15.45 -0.76
C ARG A 205 1.30 -14.99 -1.61
N ILE A 206 1.22 -13.69 -1.89
CA ILE A 206 0.04 -13.09 -2.54
C ILE A 206 0.23 -12.86 -4.05
N TYR A 207 1.42 -13.13 -4.59
CA TYR A 207 1.85 -12.65 -5.90
C TYR A 207 0.93 -13.11 -7.05
N LEU A 208 0.71 -14.42 -7.17
CA LEU A 208 -0.07 -14.98 -8.27
C LEU A 208 -1.55 -14.59 -8.17
N ASP A 209 -2.12 -14.62 -6.97
CA ASP A 209 -3.50 -14.16 -6.74
C ASP A 209 -3.66 -12.69 -7.07
N MET A 210 -2.68 -11.86 -6.72
CA MET A 210 -2.68 -10.44 -7.05
C MET A 210 -2.65 -10.19 -8.56
N LEU A 211 -1.86 -10.96 -9.32
CA LEU A 211 -1.85 -10.90 -10.78
C LEU A 211 -3.17 -11.42 -11.39
N ASN A 212 -3.80 -12.43 -10.79
CA ASN A 212 -5.10 -12.92 -11.23
C ASN A 212 -6.19 -11.87 -11.01
N VAL A 213 -6.22 -11.23 -9.83
CA VAL A 213 -7.12 -10.09 -9.56
C VAL A 213 -6.87 -8.95 -10.55
N TYR A 214 -5.60 -8.61 -10.82
CA TYR A 214 -5.24 -7.58 -11.80
C TYR A 214 -5.86 -7.86 -13.18
N LYS A 215 -5.72 -9.10 -13.68
CA LYS A 215 -6.29 -9.53 -14.96
C LYS A 215 -7.81 -9.42 -14.96
N VAL A 216 -8.47 -9.92 -13.91
CA VAL A 216 -9.94 -9.92 -13.81
C VAL A 216 -10.51 -8.51 -13.76
N MET A 217 -9.86 -7.57 -13.07
CA MET A 217 -10.30 -6.16 -13.00
C MET A 217 -10.34 -5.46 -14.37
N MET A 218 -9.66 -5.99 -15.40
CA MET A 218 -9.78 -5.50 -16.77
C MET A 218 -10.97 -6.10 -17.54
N LEU A 219 -11.26 -7.38 -17.29
CA LEU A 219 -12.25 -8.17 -18.02
C LEU A 219 -13.70 -7.86 -17.60
N LEU A 220 -13.90 -7.15 -16.47
CA LEU A 220 -15.23 -6.93 -15.88
C LEU A 220 -15.75 -5.51 -16.11
N PRO A 221 -16.81 -5.37 -16.92
CA PRO A 221 -17.72 -4.25 -16.85
C PRO A 221 -19.16 -4.64 -17.26
N ASN A 222 -19.78 -5.54 -16.51
CA ASN A 222 -21.20 -5.85 -16.76
C ASN A 222 -22.18 -4.96 -15.98
N GLN A 223 -21.71 -4.14 -15.04
CA GLN A 223 -22.64 -3.46 -14.13
C GLN A 223 -23.38 -2.27 -14.74
N VAL A 224 -22.88 -1.67 -15.81
CA VAL A 224 -23.65 -0.65 -16.55
C VAL A 224 -24.77 -1.30 -17.38
N TRP A 225 -24.58 -2.55 -17.81
CA TRP A 225 -25.54 -3.30 -18.61
C TRP A 225 -26.63 -3.96 -17.76
N ASP A 226 -26.30 -4.52 -16.59
CA ASP A 226 -27.26 -5.22 -15.74
C ASP A 226 -28.31 -4.28 -15.11
N ASP A 227 -27.92 -3.04 -14.78
CA ASP A 227 -28.86 -2.03 -14.25
C ASP A 227 -29.77 -1.45 -15.34
N ILE A 228 -29.30 -1.40 -16.59
CA ILE A 228 -30.09 -0.95 -17.76
C ILE A 228 -30.99 -2.09 -18.29
N ILE A 229 -30.53 -3.35 -18.31
CA ILE A 229 -31.35 -4.52 -18.68
C ILE A 229 -32.39 -4.85 -17.60
N LYS A 230 -32.11 -4.64 -16.30
CA LYS A 230 -33.17 -4.75 -15.28
C LYS A 230 -34.30 -3.75 -15.49
N GLN A 231 -34.05 -2.62 -16.15
CA GLN A 231 -35.07 -1.68 -16.63
C GLN A 231 -35.64 -2.04 -18.01
N ALA A 232 -34.97 -2.89 -18.79
CA ALA A 232 -35.35 -3.31 -20.12
C ALA A 232 -35.30 -4.84 -20.30
N SER A 233 -36.46 -5.48 -20.10
CA SER A 233 -36.81 -6.83 -20.58
C SER A 233 -36.57 -8.03 -19.66
N LYS A 234 -37.69 -8.70 -19.35
CA LYS A 234 -37.80 -10.08 -18.88
C LYS A 234 -37.26 -11.06 -19.94
N ASN A 235 -36.70 -12.16 -19.44
CA ASN A 235 -36.24 -13.36 -20.14
C ASN A 235 -34.91 -13.22 -20.88
N VAL A 236 -33.91 -14.01 -20.51
CA VAL A 236 -33.13 -14.88 -21.43
C VAL A 236 -32.14 -15.76 -20.65
N ASP A 237 -31.89 -16.90 -21.28
CA ASP A 237 -31.26 -18.17 -20.91
C ASP A 237 -29.81 -18.16 -20.38
N ILE A 238 -29.51 -19.14 -19.52
CA ILE A 238 -28.31 -19.26 -18.66
C ILE A 238 -27.03 -19.72 -19.40
N LEU A 239 -27.11 -20.04 -20.71
CA LEU A 239 -25.96 -20.51 -21.49
C LEU A 239 -25.19 -19.41 -22.24
N ASN A 240 -25.71 -18.18 -22.31
CA ASN A 240 -24.99 -17.03 -22.88
C ASN A 240 -24.15 -16.25 -21.85
N VAL A 241 -24.33 -16.53 -20.56
CA VAL A 241 -23.62 -15.84 -19.45
C VAL A 241 -22.10 -16.02 -19.53
N TYR A 242 -21.63 -17.18 -19.99
CA TYR A 242 -20.20 -17.44 -20.18
C TYR A 242 -19.59 -16.77 -21.41
N LYS A 243 -20.40 -16.38 -22.41
CA LYS A 243 -19.94 -15.63 -23.59
C LYS A 243 -20.05 -14.11 -23.37
N VAL A 244 -20.91 -13.68 -22.45
CA VAL A 244 -21.22 -12.29 -22.10
C VAL A 244 -20.33 -11.73 -20.95
N MET A 245 -19.52 -12.56 -20.29
CA MET A 245 -18.54 -12.12 -19.28
C MET A 245 -17.20 -11.60 -19.85
N SER A 246 -17.07 -11.45 -21.17
CA SER A 246 -15.81 -11.17 -21.88
C SER A 246 -15.81 -9.85 -22.67
N GLU A 247 -16.32 -8.77 -22.08
CA GLU A 247 -16.24 -7.45 -22.70
C GLU A 247 -15.44 -6.53 -21.78
N ASN A 248 -14.14 -6.28 -22.02
CA ASN A 248 -13.27 -5.50 -21.12
C ASN A 248 -13.80 -4.08 -20.80
N ILE A 249 -13.23 -3.37 -19.81
CA ILE A 249 -13.49 -1.92 -19.57
C ILE A 249 -13.51 -1.12 -20.88
N SER A 250 -12.68 -1.51 -21.85
CA SER A 250 -12.67 -0.95 -23.22
C SER A 250 -14.01 -1.06 -23.97
N ALA A 251 -14.72 -2.18 -23.86
CA ALA A 251 -16.05 -2.38 -24.44
C ALA A 251 -17.12 -1.55 -23.72
N ALA A 252 -17.04 -1.45 -22.38
CA ALA A 252 -17.94 -0.58 -21.60
C ALA A 252 -17.82 0.89 -21.99
N ILE A 253 -16.59 1.35 -22.22
CA ILE A 253 -16.30 2.71 -22.68
C ILE A 253 -16.70 2.88 -24.15
N ALA A 254 -16.47 1.88 -25.00
CA ALA A 254 -16.91 1.92 -26.40
C ALA A 254 -18.43 2.06 -26.53
N LEU A 255 -19.20 1.42 -25.62
CA LEU A 255 -20.66 1.47 -25.64
C LEU A 255 -21.26 2.71 -24.97
N ASN A 256 -20.71 3.13 -23.83
CA ASN A 256 -21.32 4.17 -22.97
C ASN A 256 -20.51 5.49 -22.95
N GLY A 257 -19.46 5.58 -23.75
CA GLY A 257 -18.52 6.69 -23.77
C GLY A 257 -17.55 6.69 -22.58
N GLU A 258 -16.59 7.61 -22.63
CA GLU A 258 -15.51 7.69 -21.63
C GLU A 258 -16.00 8.06 -20.21
N GLY A 259 -17.24 8.54 -20.09
CA GLY A 259 -17.86 8.89 -18.80
C GLY A 259 -17.89 7.73 -17.79
N VAL A 260 -17.93 6.48 -18.26
CA VAL A 260 -17.91 5.28 -17.40
C VAL A 260 -16.64 5.19 -16.55
N THR A 261 -15.51 5.69 -17.04
CA THR A 261 -14.24 5.73 -16.28
C THR A 261 -14.33 6.56 -15.01
N LYS A 262 -15.33 7.45 -14.90
CA LYS A 262 -15.55 8.32 -13.74
C LYS A 262 -16.43 7.67 -12.66
N GLN A 263 -17.03 6.51 -12.92
CA GLN A 263 -17.85 5.80 -11.95
C GLN A 263 -17.01 5.33 -10.75
N PRO A 264 -17.56 5.39 -9.51
CA PRO A 264 -16.82 5.02 -8.30
C PRO A 264 -16.20 3.63 -8.33
N LEU A 265 -16.94 2.62 -8.80
CA LEU A 265 -16.47 1.24 -8.87
C LEU A 265 -15.27 1.10 -9.83
N ILE A 266 -15.38 1.65 -11.04
CA ILE A 266 -14.30 1.61 -12.04
C ILE A 266 -13.05 2.33 -11.52
N ARG A 267 -13.21 3.46 -10.81
CA ARG A 267 -12.09 4.15 -10.15
C ARG A 267 -11.42 3.29 -9.08
N SER A 268 -12.20 2.57 -8.28
CA SER A 268 -11.68 1.63 -7.28
C SER A 268 -10.95 0.45 -7.92
N MET A 269 -11.50 -0.14 -9.00
CA MET A 269 -10.85 -1.21 -9.76
C MET A 269 -9.52 -0.75 -10.38
N ARG A 270 -9.48 0.45 -10.96
CA ARG A 270 -8.23 1.06 -11.45
C ARG A 270 -7.24 1.31 -10.30
N THR A 271 -7.72 1.69 -9.13
CA THR A 271 -6.87 1.85 -7.94
C THR A 271 -6.23 0.51 -7.56
N VAL A 272 -6.98 -0.61 -7.58
CA VAL A 272 -6.42 -1.95 -7.35
C VAL A 272 -5.30 -2.24 -8.36
N LYS A 273 -5.54 -2.03 -9.66
CA LYS A 273 -4.50 -2.23 -10.69
C LYS A 273 -3.25 -1.38 -10.46
N LYS A 274 -3.44 -0.09 -10.16
CA LYS A 274 -2.35 0.85 -9.90
C LYS A 274 -1.54 0.45 -8.66
N GLU A 275 -2.19 0.08 -7.57
CA GLU A 275 -1.51 -0.30 -6.33
C GLU A 275 -0.81 -1.67 -6.46
N THR A 276 -1.34 -2.61 -7.26
CA THR A 276 -0.62 -3.84 -7.65
C THR A 276 0.70 -3.50 -8.34
N LEU A 277 0.67 -2.63 -9.36
CA LEU A 277 1.88 -2.24 -10.10
C LEU A 277 2.90 -1.53 -9.20
N LYS A 278 2.45 -0.61 -8.35
CA LYS A 278 3.29 0.07 -7.37
C LYS A 278 3.90 -0.87 -6.34
N LEU A 279 3.17 -1.89 -5.90
CA LEU A 279 3.70 -2.88 -4.97
C LEU A 279 4.83 -3.67 -5.60
N ILE A 280 4.61 -4.17 -6.82
CA ILE A 280 5.59 -4.98 -7.55
C ILE A 280 6.83 -4.14 -7.87
N SER A 281 6.67 -2.97 -8.49
CA SER A 281 7.81 -2.09 -8.81
C SER A 281 8.49 -1.55 -7.54
N GLY A 282 7.70 -1.23 -6.51
CA GLY A 282 8.20 -0.81 -5.20
C GLY A 282 9.06 -1.87 -4.53
N TRP A 283 8.71 -3.14 -4.64
CA TRP A 283 9.56 -4.22 -4.14
C TRP A 283 10.78 -4.45 -5.02
N VAL A 284 10.61 -4.55 -6.34
CA VAL A 284 11.75 -4.79 -7.25
C VAL A 284 12.82 -3.72 -7.07
N SER A 285 12.47 -2.43 -6.99
CA SER A 285 13.44 -1.33 -6.71
C SER A 285 14.29 -1.52 -5.45
N ARG A 286 13.81 -2.32 -4.49
CA ARG A 286 14.46 -2.61 -3.20
C ARG A 286 15.02 -4.02 -3.11
N SER A 287 14.78 -4.86 -4.12
CA SER A 287 15.27 -6.24 -4.16
C SER A 287 16.78 -6.27 -4.31
N THR A 288 17.46 -7.24 -3.69
CA THR A 288 18.93 -7.39 -3.78
C THR A 288 19.38 -8.57 -4.63
N ASP A 289 18.44 -9.28 -5.27
CA ASP A 289 18.72 -10.46 -6.09
C ASP A 289 18.04 -10.32 -7.47
N PRO A 290 18.72 -9.71 -8.47
CA PRO A 290 18.17 -9.51 -9.81
C PRO A 290 17.81 -10.81 -10.53
N LYS A 291 18.54 -11.90 -10.28
CA LYS A 291 18.32 -13.19 -10.93
C LYS A 291 17.02 -13.82 -10.43
N MET A 292 16.83 -13.85 -9.11
CA MET A 292 15.59 -14.35 -8.51
C MET A 292 14.37 -13.53 -8.96
N VAL A 293 14.51 -12.21 -9.08
CA VAL A 293 13.45 -11.34 -9.63
C VAL A 293 13.13 -11.72 -11.07
N LEU A 294 14.15 -11.81 -11.94
CA LEU A 294 13.97 -12.13 -13.34
C LEU A 294 13.33 -13.51 -13.53
N GLU A 295 13.76 -14.52 -12.80
CA GLU A 295 13.28 -15.91 -13.00
C GLU A 295 11.88 -16.14 -12.42
N ASN A 296 11.52 -15.51 -11.30
CA ASN A 296 10.30 -15.85 -10.57
C ASN A 296 9.19 -14.80 -10.67
N PHE A 297 9.52 -13.53 -10.89
CA PHE A 297 8.55 -12.42 -10.84
C PHE A 297 8.30 -11.79 -12.21
N ILE A 298 9.32 -11.64 -13.06
CA ILE A 298 9.13 -10.92 -14.33
C ILE A 298 8.20 -11.65 -15.32
N PRO A 299 8.36 -12.96 -15.63
CA PRO A 299 7.53 -13.60 -16.64
C PRO A 299 6.03 -13.56 -16.32
N PRO A 300 5.57 -13.91 -15.09
CA PRO A 300 4.16 -13.82 -14.74
C PRO A 300 3.62 -12.38 -14.81
N LEU A 301 4.42 -11.38 -14.41
CA LEU A 301 4.06 -9.97 -14.51
C LEU A 301 3.83 -9.56 -15.96
N LEU A 302 4.78 -9.85 -16.85
CA LEU A 302 4.69 -9.45 -18.24
C LEU A 302 3.48 -10.09 -18.92
N ASP A 303 3.23 -11.38 -18.64
CA ASP A 303 2.05 -12.09 -19.17
C ASP A 303 0.73 -11.52 -18.65
N ALA A 304 0.72 -11.00 -17.41
CA ALA A 304 -0.47 -10.39 -16.82
C ALA A 304 -0.75 -8.97 -17.29
N VAL A 305 0.29 -8.18 -17.54
CA VAL A 305 0.18 -6.72 -17.68
C VAL A 305 0.36 -6.26 -19.12
N LEU A 306 1.30 -6.83 -19.86
CA LEU A 306 1.66 -6.29 -21.18
C LEU A 306 0.55 -6.50 -22.21
N LEU A 307 0.03 -7.72 -22.30
CA LEU A 307 -1.03 -8.07 -23.24
C LEU A 307 -2.32 -7.28 -22.95
N ASP A 308 -2.58 -7.08 -21.65
CA ASP A 308 -3.67 -6.26 -21.14
C ASP A 308 -3.54 -4.81 -21.64
N TYR A 309 -2.38 -4.20 -21.43
CA TYR A 309 -2.08 -2.84 -21.88
C TYR A 309 -2.23 -2.68 -23.41
N GLN A 310 -1.65 -3.61 -24.17
CA GLN A 310 -1.65 -3.61 -25.63
C GLN A 310 -3.07 -3.76 -26.21
N ARG A 311 -3.86 -4.70 -25.68
CA ARG A 311 -5.22 -5.00 -26.17
C ARG A 311 -6.27 -3.98 -25.75
N CYS A 312 -5.97 -3.10 -24.81
CA CYS A 312 -6.86 -2.01 -24.45
C CYS A 312 -7.05 -1.07 -25.65
N THR A 313 -8.23 -1.12 -26.29
CA THR A 313 -8.54 -0.30 -27.47
C THR A 313 -8.84 1.15 -27.11
N VAL A 314 -9.16 1.42 -25.84
CA VAL A 314 -9.50 2.75 -25.33
C VAL A 314 -8.26 3.41 -24.71
N PRO A 315 -7.72 4.48 -25.30
CA PRO A 315 -6.53 5.18 -24.80
C PRO A 315 -6.62 5.60 -23.33
N SER A 316 -7.74 6.22 -22.93
CA SER A 316 -7.97 6.73 -21.57
C SER A 316 -8.10 5.67 -20.48
N ALA A 317 -8.29 4.40 -20.88
CA ALA A 317 -8.34 3.25 -19.98
C ALA A 317 -6.98 2.56 -19.78
N ARG A 318 -5.98 2.86 -20.63
CA ARG A 318 -4.62 2.32 -20.44
C ARG A 318 -4.00 2.90 -19.18
N GLU A 319 -3.50 2.05 -18.29
CA GLU A 319 -2.94 2.47 -17.01
C GLU A 319 -1.49 2.97 -17.18
N PRO A 320 -1.20 4.28 -17.00
CA PRO A 320 0.14 4.83 -17.21
C PRO A 320 1.18 4.27 -16.23
N GLU A 321 0.76 3.77 -15.07
CA GLU A 321 1.65 3.14 -14.09
C GLU A 321 2.35 1.89 -14.66
N VAL A 322 1.79 1.24 -15.70
CA VAL A 322 2.46 0.11 -16.39
C VAL A 322 3.81 0.55 -16.94
N LEU A 323 3.86 1.71 -17.61
CA LEU A 323 5.08 2.25 -18.21
C LEU A 323 6.11 2.60 -17.13
N SER A 324 5.67 3.23 -16.04
CA SER A 324 6.55 3.57 -14.90
C SER A 324 7.09 2.32 -14.20
N ALA A 325 6.26 1.30 -14.02
CA ALA A 325 6.66 0.03 -13.44
C ALA A 325 7.71 -0.67 -14.32
N MET A 326 7.49 -0.74 -15.64
CA MET A 326 8.47 -1.29 -16.57
C MET A 326 9.78 -0.48 -16.55
N ALA A 327 9.71 0.85 -16.55
CA ALA A 327 10.90 1.70 -16.48
C ALA A 327 11.72 1.42 -15.22
N MET A 328 11.07 1.34 -14.06
CA MET A 328 11.72 0.96 -12.80
C MET A 328 12.36 -0.44 -12.93
N ILE A 329 11.64 -1.43 -13.45
CA ILE A 329 12.14 -2.80 -13.56
C ILE A 329 13.37 -2.86 -14.46
N VAL A 330 13.33 -2.19 -15.61
CA VAL A 330 14.47 -2.08 -16.53
C VAL A 330 15.65 -1.42 -15.84
N HIS A 331 15.42 -0.28 -15.18
CA HIS A 331 16.46 0.41 -14.43
C HIS A 331 17.08 -0.46 -13.32
N ARG A 332 16.28 -1.28 -12.63
CA ARG A 332 16.77 -2.09 -11.51
C ARG A 332 17.48 -3.37 -11.94
N LEU A 333 17.01 -3.99 -13.02
CA LEU A 333 17.56 -5.26 -13.51
C LEU A 333 18.67 -5.06 -14.55
N GLU A 334 18.80 -3.87 -15.13
CA GLU A 334 19.87 -3.53 -16.08
C GLU A 334 20.04 -4.63 -17.16
N GLY A 335 21.26 -5.14 -17.35
CA GLY A 335 21.56 -6.18 -18.34
C GLY A 335 20.83 -7.52 -18.13
N PHE A 336 20.24 -7.78 -16.95
CA PHE A 336 19.52 -9.03 -16.70
C PHE A 336 18.20 -9.11 -17.47
N ILE A 337 17.51 -7.98 -17.71
CA ILE A 337 16.21 -7.98 -18.38
C ILE A 337 16.30 -7.83 -19.91
N THR A 338 17.50 -7.68 -20.48
CA THR A 338 17.66 -7.37 -21.92
C THR A 338 16.92 -8.33 -22.85
N CYS A 339 16.77 -9.62 -22.47
CA CYS A 339 16.02 -10.60 -23.26
C CYS A 339 14.50 -10.34 -23.30
N GLU A 340 13.94 -9.64 -22.32
CA GLU A 340 12.50 -9.33 -22.24
C GLU A 340 12.16 -7.96 -22.86
N ILE A 341 13.17 -7.11 -23.16
CA ILE A 341 12.96 -5.77 -23.72
C ILE A 341 12.13 -5.79 -25.02
N PRO A 342 12.39 -6.70 -26.01
CA PRO A 342 11.56 -6.77 -27.20
C PRO A 342 10.09 -7.01 -26.88
N LYS A 343 9.79 -7.96 -25.97
CA LYS A 343 8.43 -8.28 -25.54
C LYS A 343 7.73 -7.09 -24.88
N ILE A 344 8.45 -6.30 -24.07
CA ILE A 344 7.93 -5.08 -23.45
C ILE A 344 7.57 -4.06 -24.54
N PHE A 345 8.48 -3.79 -25.46
CA PHE A 345 8.30 -2.77 -26.50
C PHE A 345 7.21 -3.16 -27.50
N ASP A 346 7.13 -4.43 -27.91
CA ASP A 346 6.06 -4.94 -28.77
C ASP A 346 4.67 -4.65 -28.17
N ALA A 347 4.54 -4.71 -26.83
CA ALA A 347 3.28 -4.50 -26.15
C ALA A 347 2.94 -3.03 -25.92
N VAL A 348 3.92 -2.17 -25.61
CA VAL A 348 3.65 -0.80 -25.12
C VAL A 348 4.04 0.30 -26.11
N PHE A 349 4.93 0.06 -27.06
CA PHE A 349 5.55 1.14 -27.84
C PHE A 349 4.58 1.82 -28.80
N GLU A 350 4.11 1.10 -29.82
CA GLU A 350 3.25 1.68 -30.87
C GLU A 350 1.93 2.22 -30.33
N CYS A 351 1.29 1.44 -29.45
CA CYS A 351 0.00 1.82 -28.90
C CYS A 351 0.08 3.07 -28.02
N THR A 352 1.18 3.28 -27.28
CA THR A 352 1.41 4.49 -26.49
C THR A 352 1.80 5.67 -27.38
N LEU A 353 2.69 5.46 -28.35
CA LEU A 353 3.11 6.50 -29.27
C LEU A 353 1.91 7.11 -30.02
N SER A 354 0.98 6.27 -30.46
CA SER A 354 -0.28 6.70 -31.10
C SER A 354 -1.21 7.54 -30.21
N MET A 355 -1.03 7.49 -28.89
CA MET A 355 -1.78 8.32 -27.93
C MET A 355 -1.16 9.71 -27.81
N ILE A 356 0.17 9.79 -27.80
CA ILE A 356 0.90 11.01 -27.41
C ILE A 356 1.42 11.82 -28.59
N ASN A 357 1.29 11.33 -29.83
CA ASN A 357 1.82 11.98 -31.03
C ASN A 357 0.81 12.90 -31.75
N LYS A 358 -0.43 13.00 -31.26
CA LYS A 358 -1.50 13.81 -31.90
C LYS A 358 -1.46 15.29 -31.51
N ASP A 359 -1.09 15.56 -30.27
CA ASP A 359 -0.96 16.91 -29.68
C ASP A 359 0.18 16.91 -28.64
N PHE A 360 0.31 17.97 -27.84
CA PHE A 360 1.32 18.08 -26.77
C PHE A 360 0.75 18.14 -25.34
N GLU A 361 -0.56 18.02 -25.18
CA GLU A 361 -1.28 18.30 -23.92
C GLU A 361 -1.95 17.06 -23.34
N GLU A 362 -2.50 16.17 -24.18
CA GLU A 362 -3.20 14.97 -23.74
C GLU A 362 -2.24 13.90 -23.19
N PHE A 363 -2.74 13.10 -22.26
CA PHE A 363 -2.04 11.98 -21.63
C PHE A 363 -0.66 12.34 -21.02
N PRO A 364 -0.57 13.35 -20.13
CA PRO A 364 0.71 13.81 -19.57
C PRO A 364 1.45 12.74 -18.76
N GLU A 365 0.72 11.88 -18.03
CA GLU A 365 1.31 10.75 -17.30
C GLU A 365 1.90 9.70 -18.25
N HIS A 366 1.19 9.35 -19.33
CA HIS A 366 1.71 8.42 -20.34
C HIS A 366 2.94 8.98 -21.03
N ARG A 367 2.95 10.26 -21.41
CA ARG A 367 4.14 10.92 -21.99
C ARG A 367 5.35 10.79 -21.07
N THR A 368 5.19 11.25 -19.82
CA THR A 368 6.28 11.25 -18.84
C THR A 368 6.82 9.84 -18.65
N ASN A 369 5.95 8.87 -18.40
CA ASN A 369 6.36 7.49 -18.13
C ASN A 369 6.90 6.76 -19.36
N PHE A 370 6.41 7.07 -20.55
CA PHE A 370 6.92 6.52 -21.80
C PHE A 370 8.36 6.96 -22.04
N PHE A 371 8.65 8.26 -21.91
CA PHE A 371 10.03 8.75 -22.06
C PHE A 371 10.94 8.31 -20.92
N LEU A 372 10.42 8.13 -19.70
CA LEU A 372 11.17 7.49 -18.62
C LEU A 372 11.57 6.06 -19.00
N LEU A 373 10.65 5.26 -19.57
CA LEU A 373 10.96 3.91 -20.03
C LEU A 373 11.99 3.89 -21.17
N LEU A 374 11.92 4.82 -22.12
CA LEU A 374 12.90 4.91 -23.22
C LEU A 374 14.29 5.37 -22.76
N HIS A 375 14.38 6.06 -21.63
CA HIS A 375 15.65 6.56 -21.08
C HIS A 375 16.39 5.51 -20.25
N CYS A 376 15.67 4.56 -19.66
CA CYS A 376 16.24 3.44 -18.88
C CYS A 376 16.89 2.43 -19.80
#